data_AF-A0A946E3V9-F1
#
_entry.id   AF-A0A946E3V9-F1
#
_cell.length_a   1.000
_cell.length_b   1.000
_cell.length_c   1.000
_cell.angle_alpha   90.00
_cell.angle_beta   90.00
_cell.angle_gamma   90.00
#
_symmetry.space_group_name_H-M   'P 1'
#
loop_
_entity.id
_entity.type
_entity.pdbx_description
1 polymer ?
#
loop_
_entity_poly.entity_id
_entity_poly.type
_entity_poly.pdbx_seq_one_letter_code
_entity_poly.pdbx_strand_id
1 'polypeptide(L)'
;WNALGGYSPTIDPTVICAAKTIGATAIDLLTRPDALKAARNEFDERTGGGIGGSRWVPPLLPADFDPPVGFHWPEYVTTERGDGWYVPETA
;
A
#
# COMPACT_ATOMS: atom_id res chain seq x y z
N TRP A 1 -12.74 -6.37 -1.27
CA TRP A 1 -13.00 -7.04 0.02
C TRP A 1 -11.75 -6.84 0.84
N ASN A 2 -11.69 -5.78 1.65
CA ASN A 2 -10.46 -5.26 2.24
C ASN A 2 -10.66 -5.17 3.76
N ALA A 3 -9.61 -5.42 4.52
CA ALA A 3 -9.47 -5.25 5.98
C ALA A 3 -10.67 -4.60 6.70
N LEU A 4 -11.63 -5.44 7.12
CA LEU A 4 -12.77 -5.07 7.99
C LEU A 4 -13.58 -3.84 7.54
N GLY A 5 -13.58 -3.50 6.25
CA GLY A 5 -14.30 -2.34 5.70
C GLY A 5 -13.63 -0.98 5.97
N GLY A 6 -12.38 -0.94 6.44
CA GLY A 6 -11.74 0.32 6.84
C GLY A 6 -11.91 0.66 8.33
N TYR A 7 -12.14 -0.34 9.19
CA TYR A 7 -12.46 -0.11 10.60
C TYR A 7 -11.24 0.48 11.32
N SER A 8 -11.31 1.77 11.65
CA SER A 8 -10.19 2.58 12.14
C SER A 8 -9.38 1.90 13.26
N PRO A 9 -9.99 1.31 14.31
CA PRO A 9 -9.24 0.62 15.37
C PRO A 9 -8.36 -0.53 14.89
N THR A 10 -8.63 -1.07 13.71
CA THR A 10 -7.84 -2.14 13.08
C THR A 10 -6.92 -1.64 11.97
N ILE A 11 -7.26 -0.53 11.31
CA ILE A 11 -6.46 0.03 10.21
C ILE A 11 -5.38 0.97 10.73
N ASP A 12 -5.71 1.89 11.63
CA ASP A 12 -4.80 2.95 12.06
C ASP A 12 -3.49 2.40 12.63
N PRO A 13 -3.49 1.33 13.45
CA PRO A 13 -2.23 0.74 13.92
C PRO A 13 -1.34 0.22 12.78
N THR A 14 -1.95 -0.29 11.70
CA THR A 14 -1.20 -0.78 10.53
C THR A 14 -0.56 0.37 9.75
N VAL A 15 -1.26 1.49 9.62
CA VAL A 15 -0.73 2.71 8.97
C VAL A 15 0.47 3.24 9.74
N ILE A 16 0.36 3.34 11.07
CA ILE A 16 1.47 3.80 11.92
C ILE A 16 2.65 2.83 11.88
N CYS A 17 2.39 1.52 11.88
CA CYS A 17 3.43 0.50 11.74
C CYS A 17 4.16 0.64 10.40
N ALA A 18 3.43 0.69 9.29
CA ALA A 18 4.00 0.84 7.95
C ALA A 18 4.80 2.14 7.82
N ALA A 19 4.29 3.26 8.35
CA ALA A 19 4.99 4.55 8.34
C ALA A 19 6.33 4.48 9.07
N LYS A 20 6.37 3.85 10.26
CA LYS A 20 7.62 3.64 11.02
C LYS A 20 8.60 2.78 10.24
N THR A 21 8.13 1.69 9.63
CA THR A 21 8.97 0.79 8.83
C THR A 21 9.58 1.54 7.65
N ILE A 22 8.76 2.20 6.82
CA ILE A 22 9.24 2.94 5.65
C ILE A 22 10.21 4.06 6.06
N GLY A 23 9.87 4.81 7.12
CA GLY A 23 10.71 5.89 7.63
C GLY A 23 12.07 5.39 8.09
N ALA A 24 12.10 4.32 8.89
CA ALA A 24 13.36 3.72 9.35
C ALA A 24 14.19 3.17 8.18
N THR A 25 13.55 2.49 7.21
CA THR A 25 14.24 2.00 6.00
C THR A 25 14.84 3.15 5.19
N ALA A 26 14.15 4.28 5.05
CA ALA A 26 14.70 5.45 4.35
C ALA A 26 15.97 5.99 5.04
N ILE A 27 15.96 6.10 6.37
CA ILE A 27 17.15 6.51 7.14
C ILE A 27 18.30 5.52 6.96
N ASP A 28 18.00 4.22 6.99
CA ASP A 28 18.99 3.17 6.76
C ASP A 28 19.64 3.28 5.39
N LEU A 29 18.85 3.50 4.33
CA LEU A 29 19.36 3.65 2.96
C LEU A 29 20.19 4.93 2.77
N LEU A 30 19.87 6.01 3.51
CA LEU A 30 20.61 7.28 3.47
C LEU A 30 21.92 7.24 4.24
N THR A 31 22.01 6.42 5.29
CA THR A 31 23.13 6.44 6.25
C THR A 31 24.06 5.23 6.16
N ARG A 32 23.62 4.14 5.53
CA ARG A 32 24.38 2.88 5.40
C ARG A 32 24.58 2.52 3.92
N PRO A 33 25.69 2.94 3.29
CA PRO A 33 25.90 2.77 1.85
C PRO A 33 26.05 1.31 1.42
N ASP A 34 26.52 0.44 2.30
CA ASP A 34 26.60 -1.01 2.11
C ASP A 34 25.20 -1.65 2.02
N ALA A 35 24.27 -1.23 2.90
CA ALA A 35 22.89 -1.69 2.87
C ALA A 35 22.16 -1.26 1.59
N LEU A 36 22.36 0.01 1.17
CA LEU A 36 21.82 0.50 -0.10
C LEU A 36 22.36 -0.29 -1.30
N LYS A 37 23.68 -0.55 -1.33
CA LYS A 37 24.30 -1.36 -2.39
C LYS A 37 23.74 -2.77 -2.42
N ALA A 38 23.59 -3.42 -1.27
CA ALA A 38 23.03 -4.77 -1.17
C ALA A 38 21.59 -4.81 -1.70
N ALA A 39 20.74 -3.87 -1.27
CA ALA A 39 19.35 -3.77 -1.73
C ALA A 39 19.25 -3.53 -3.25
N ARG A 40 20.14 -2.69 -3.81
CA ARG A 40 20.18 -2.46 -5.26
C ARG A 40 20.62 -3.69 -6.04
N ASN A 41 21.64 -4.40 -5.57
CA ASN A 41 22.11 -5.64 -6.20
C ASN A 41 21.00 -6.70 -6.22
N GLU A 42 20.30 -6.89 -5.10
CA GLU A 42 19.16 -7.81 -5.03
C GLU A 42 18.04 -7.42 -6.01
N PHE A 43 17.72 -6.12 -6.12
CA PHE A 43 16.75 -5.62 -7.07
C PHE A 43 17.16 -5.93 -8.52
N ASP A 44 18.39 -5.60 -8.90
CA ASP A 44 18.90 -5.82 -10.25
C ASP A 44 18.97 -7.33 -10.57
N GLU A 45 19.35 -8.17 -9.60
CA GLU A 45 19.34 -9.62 -9.72
C GLU A 45 17.92 -10.16 -9.94
N ARG A 46 16.95 -9.80 -9.10
CA ARG A 46 15.59 -10.34 -9.20
C ARG A 46 14.88 -9.94 -10.49
N THR A 47 15.09 -8.70 -10.91
CA THR A 47 14.49 -8.13 -12.12
C THR A 47 15.29 -8.47 -13.39
N GLY A 48 16.50 -9.02 -13.24
CA GLY A 48 17.36 -9.38 -14.37
C GLY A 48 17.87 -8.16 -15.13
N GLY A 49 18.23 -7.09 -14.41
CA GLY A 49 18.81 -5.85 -14.96
C GLY A 49 18.09 -4.56 -14.57
N GLY A 50 17.16 -4.59 -13.61
CA GLY A 50 16.38 -3.43 -13.18
C GLY A 50 15.08 -3.27 -13.95
N ILE A 51 14.58 -2.04 -14.04
CA ILE A 51 13.36 -1.71 -14.80
C ILE A 51 13.59 -2.07 -16.28
N GLY A 52 12.72 -2.90 -16.84
CA GLY A 52 12.86 -3.42 -18.21
C GLY A 52 13.86 -4.59 -18.35
N GLY A 53 14.40 -5.10 -17.23
CA GLY A 53 15.27 -6.28 -17.22
C GLY A 53 14.56 -7.56 -17.68
N SER A 54 15.35 -8.62 -17.88
CA SER A 54 14.87 -9.90 -18.43
C SER A 54 13.78 -10.61 -17.61
N ARG A 55 13.67 -10.25 -16.32
CA ARG A 55 12.65 -10.77 -15.39
C ARG A 55 11.79 -9.65 -14.79
N TRP A 56 11.86 -8.44 -15.34
CA TRP A 56 11.04 -7.33 -14.88
C TRP A 56 9.56 -7.59 -15.17
N VAL A 57 8.72 -7.39 -14.16
CA VAL A 57 7.25 -7.43 -14.31
C VAL A 57 6.77 -5.99 -14.43
N PRO A 58 6.34 -5.53 -15.63
CA PRO A 58 5.79 -4.20 -15.79
C PRO A 58 4.44 -4.06 -15.08
N PRO A 59 3.95 -2.83 -14.88
CA PRO A 59 2.57 -2.61 -14.46
C PRO A 59 1.60 -3.43 -15.30
N LEU A 60 0.70 -4.15 -14.63
CA LEU A 60 -0.26 -5.05 -15.29
C LEU A 60 -1.50 -4.32 -15.80
N LEU A 61 -1.71 -3.08 -15.35
CA LEU A 61 -2.80 -2.23 -15.79
C LEU A 61 -2.38 -1.40 -17.02
N PRO A 62 -3.31 -1.10 -17.94
CA PRO A 62 -3.07 -0.14 -19.02
C PRO A 62 -2.60 1.22 -18.48
N ALA A 63 -1.83 1.95 -19.28
CA ALA A 63 -1.32 3.28 -18.90
C ALA A 63 -2.43 4.33 -18.74
N ASP A 64 -3.57 4.12 -19.40
CA ASP A 64 -4.78 4.94 -19.37
C ASP A 64 -5.86 4.40 -18.42
N PHE A 65 -5.51 3.45 -17.55
CA PHE A 65 -6.43 2.93 -16.55
C PHE A 65 -6.88 4.05 -15.59
N ASP A 66 -8.17 4.36 -15.59
CA ASP A 66 -8.77 5.30 -14.66
C ASP A 66 -8.85 4.66 -13.27
N PRO A 67 -8.11 5.17 -12.27
CA PRO A 67 -8.10 4.56 -10.95
C PRO A 67 -9.47 4.72 -10.27
N PRO A 68 -9.96 3.70 -9.56
CA PRO A 68 -11.27 3.71 -8.90
C PRO A 68 -11.23 4.55 -7.61
N VAL A 69 -10.89 5.84 -7.71
CA VAL A 69 -10.77 6.76 -6.56
C VAL A 69 -12.06 7.48 -6.21
N GLY A 70 -13.07 7.40 -7.08
CA GLY A 70 -14.38 8.03 -6.88
C GLY A 70 -15.40 7.20 -6.09
N PHE A 71 -15.03 6.00 -5.64
CA PHE A 71 -15.93 5.15 -4.84
C PHE A 71 -15.97 5.61 -3.38
N HIS A 72 -17.16 5.49 -2.77
CA HIS A 72 -17.36 5.81 -1.37
C HIS A 72 -16.64 4.85 -0.44
N TRP A 73 -16.10 5.41 0.64
CA TRP A 73 -15.66 4.62 1.78
C TRP A 73 -16.86 4.15 2.60
N PRO A 74 -16.76 2.99 3.27
CA PRO A 74 -17.78 2.57 4.21
C PRO A 74 -17.97 3.58 5.34
N GLU A 75 -19.22 3.85 5.68
CA GLU A 75 -19.60 4.61 6.86
C GLU A 75 -19.95 3.65 8.00
N TYR A 76 -19.33 3.87 9.17
CA TYR A 76 -19.63 3.13 10.40
C TYR A 76 -20.74 3.85 11.16
N VAL A 77 -21.82 3.13 11.48
CA VAL A 77 -23.01 3.71 12.09
C VAL A 77 -23.51 2.85 13.26
N THR A 78 -24.05 3.51 14.28
CA THR A 78 -24.74 2.85 15.39
C THR A 78 -26.25 3.06 15.24
N THR A 79 -27.01 1.97 15.28
CA THR A 79 -28.48 1.97 15.17
C THR A 79 -29.11 1.37 16.43
N GLU A 80 -30.44 1.43 16.55
CA GLU A 80 -31.16 0.72 17.63
C GLU A 80 -30.90 -0.80 17.65
N ARG A 81 -30.48 -1.38 16.51
CA ARG A 81 -30.12 -2.80 16.39
C ARG A 81 -28.64 -3.09 16.71
N GLY A 82 -27.85 -2.07 17.05
CA GLY A 82 -26.41 -2.17 17.31
C GLY A 82 -25.54 -1.53 16.21
N ASP A 83 -24.25 -1.83 16.27
CA ASP A 83 -23.23 -1.28 15.37
C ASP A 83 -23.20 -2.00 14.01
N GLY A 84 -22.99 -1.22 12.95
CA GLY A 84 -22.86 -1.73 11.60
C GLY A 84 -22.11 -0.77 10.68
N TRP A 85 -22.07 -1.10 9.40
CA TRP A 85 -21.52 -0.24 8.36
C TRP A 85 -22.30 -0.40 7.06
N TYR A 86 -22.25 0.62 6.21
CA TYR A 86 -22.81 0.58 4.86
C TYR A 86 -21.95 1.42 3.90
N VAL A 87 -22.08 1.20 2.59
CA VAL A 87 -21.42 2.03 1.57
C VAL A 87 -22.50 2.94 0.97
N PRO A 88 -22.36 4.28 1.03
CA PRO A 88 -23.29 5.20 0.38
C PRO A 88 -23.43 4.94 -1.12
N GLU A 89 -24.67 4.99 -1.64
CA GLU A 89 -24.96 4.75 -3.07
C GLU A 89 -24.68 5.97 -3.96
N THR A 90 -24.64 7.18 -3.40
CA THR A 90 -24.50 8.44 -4.17
C THR A 90 -23.48 9.38 -3.55
N ALA A 91 -22.66 10.01 -4.40
CA ALA A 91 -21.67 11.02 -4.03
C ALA A 91 -22.23 12.44 -4.03
#